data_AF-D5VFT2-F1
#
_entry.id   AF-D5VFT2-F1
#
_cell.length_a   1.000
_cell.length_b   1.000
_cell.length_c   1.000
_cell.angle_alpha   90.00
_cell.angle_beta   90.00
_cell.angle_gamma   90.00
#
_symmetry.space_group_name_H-M   'P 1'
#
loop_
_entity.id
_entity.type
_entity.pdbx_description
1 polymer ?
#
loop_
_entity_poly.entity_id
_entity_poly.type
_entity_poly.pdbx_seq_one_letter_code
_entity_poly.pdbx_strand_id
1 'polypeptide(L)'
;MFRMISRLSACVLVPLTVFAVLAGGSTANAQATPTIALVPANNPPPVPSGMKVTCLTGPDSLQSSPTCPVIQYGGNTTWAFSFIDNRVSYGIVTYDAANNVVKNVTRDGARYVYKMTVDPNAKTVGVWGQANAKVDVAWSDLPTAAPEIVQVPANAPPPVPGGLKVTCLKGPNTLESSPTCPVIKYKGHTTWAFSFIDNRIAYGVVTYDASNNVLANNTQNGARYVYKITVDPNAQTVTIWGQADAKVTVPWSALP
;
A
#
# COMPACT_ATOMS: atom_id res chain seq x y z
N MET A 1 -83.80 -16.41 1.51
CA MET A 1 -82.74 -16.85 0.57
C MET A 1 -82.25 -15.64 -0.20
N PHE A 2 -81.14 -15.04 0.21
CA PHE A 2 -80.42 -14.03 -0.58
C PHE A 2 -78.93 -14.28 -0.39
N ARG A 3 -78.24 -14.54 -1.50
CA ARG A 3 -76.79 -14.72 -1.61
C ARG A 3 -76.11 -13.35 -1.58
N MET A 4 -75.05 -13.20 -0.79
CA MET A 4 -74.03 -12.18 -1.01
C MET A 4 -72.66 -12.85 -0.95
N ILE A 5 -71.98 -12.84 -2.09
CA ILE A 5 -70.62 -13.37 -2.28
C ILE A 5 -69.67 -12.20 -2.07
N SER A 6 -68.93 -12.23 -0.96
CA SER A 6 -67.83 -11.30 -0.67
C SER A 6 -66.57 -11.78 -1.42
N ARG A 7 -66.06 -10.95 -2.33
CA ARG A 7 -64.77 -11.15 -3.01
C ARG A 7 -63.65 -10.57 -2.15
N LEU A 8 -62.79 -11.42 -1.59
CA LEU A 8 -61.49 -11.02 -1.04
C LEU A 8 -60.51 -10.85 -2.21
N SER A 9 -60.02 -9.61 -2.39
CA SER A 9 -58.97 -9.28 -3.36
C SER A 9 -57.61 -9.46 -2.69
N ALA A 10 -56.78 -10.36 -3.22
CA ALA A 10 -55.43 -10.61 -2.75
C ALA A 10 -54.48 -9.54 -3.30
N CYS A 11 -53.93 -8.70 -2.42
CA CYS A 11 -52.83 -7.80 -2.74
C CYS A 11 -51.52 -8.56 -2.56
N VAL A 12 -50.89 -9.00 -3.65
CA VAL A 12 -49.58 -9.65 -3.64
C VAL A 12 -48.51 -8.56 -3.58
N LEU A 13 -47.91 -8.39 -2.41
CA LEU A 13 -46.68 -7.62 -2.21
C LEU A 13 -45.49 -8.45 -2.69
N VAL A 14 -44.83 -7.99 -3.75
CA VAL A 14 -43.52 -8.53 -4.18
C VAL A 14 -42.43 -7.74 -3.45
N PRO A 15 -41.61 -8.37 -2.58
CA PRO A 15 -40.49 -7.67 -1.97
C PRO A 15 -39.37 -7.47 -2.99
N LEU A 16 -38.97 -6.21 -3.15
CA LEU A 16 -37.84 -5.75 -3.94
C LEU A 16 -36.54 -6.21 -3.25
N THR A 17 -35.90 -7.25 -3.77
CA THR A 17 -34.56 -7.68 -3.32
C THR A 17 -33.50 -6.73 -3.87
N VAL A 18 -32.97 -5.88 -2.99
CA VAL A 18 -31.78 -5.08 -3.28
C VAL A 18 -30.56 -6.00 -3.26
N PHE A 19 -30.00 -6.28 -4.45
CA PHE A 19 -28.67 -6.89 -4.57
C PHE A 19 -27.62 -5.86 -4.12
N ALA A 20 -27.10 -6.03 -2.91
CA ALA A 20 -25.90 -5.33 -2.48
C ALA A 20 -24.69 -5.89 -3.25
N VAL A 21 -24.15 -5.10 -4.17
CA VAL A 21 -22.86 -5.38 -4.81
C VAL A 21 -21.78 -5.15 -3.76
N LEU A 22 -21.26 -6.23 -3.18
CA LEU A 22 -20.04 -6.19 -2.39
C LEU A 22 -18.87 -5.97 -3.36
N ALA A 23 -18.46 -4.70 -3.50
CA ALA A 23 -17.15 -4.37 -4.04
C ALA A 23 -16.10 -4.90 -3.07
N GLY A 24 -15.58 -6.09 -3.35
CA GLY A 24 -14.43 -6.65 -2.66
C GLY A 24 -13.20 -5.81 -2.99
N GLY A 25 -12.96 -4.74 -2.22
CA GLY A 25 -11.69 -4.07 -2.20
C GLY A 25 -10.63 -5.09 -1.79
N SER A 26 -9.72 -5.42 -2.70
CA SER A 26 -8.60 -6.30 -2.42
C SER A 26 -7.75 -5.67 -1.32
N THR A 27 -7.82 -6.22 -0.12
CA THR A 27 -6.96 -5.82 0.98
C THR A 27 -5.54 -6.28 0.65
N ALA A 28 -4.64 -5.32 0.41
CA ALA A 28 -3.23 -5.59 0.17
C ALA A 28 -2.61 -6.17 1.46
N ASN A 29 -2.57 -7.49 1.53
CA ASN A 29 -1.87 -8.23 2.59
C ASN A 29 -0.38 -7.84 2.56
N ALA A 30 0.24 -7.65 3.72
CA ALA A 30 1.66 -7.37 3.85
C ALA A 30 2.50 -8.46 3.13
N GLN A 31 2.93 -8.17 1.91
CA GLN A 31 3.63 -9.17 1.08
C GLN A 31 5.06 -9.37 1.60
N ALA A 32 5.30 -10.52 2.25
CA ALA A 32 6.61 -10.85 2.83
C ALA A 32 7.70 -11.14 1.78
N THR A 33 7.31 -11.62 0.59
CA THR A 33 8.22 -12.07 -0.48
C THR A 33 7.77 -11.48 -1.82
N PRO A 34 8.67 -10.90 -2.64
CA PRO A 34 8.32 -10.44 -3.98
C PRO A 34 7.71 -11.57 -4.82
N THR A 35 6.82 -11.21 -5.72
CA THR A 35 6.23 -12.14 -6.69
C THR A 35 6.46 -11.62 -8.10
N ILE A 36 6.48 -12.54 -9.07
CA ILE A 36 6.59 -12.17 -10.48
C ILE A 36 5.21 -12.24 -11.11
N ALA A 37 4.79 -11.15 -11.73
CA ALA A 37 3.58 -11.11 -12.53
C ALA A 37 3.94 -10.94 -14.01
N LEU A 38 3.14 -11.52 -14.90
CA LEU A 38 3.20 -11.22 -16.32
C LEU A 38 2.11 -10.19 -16.63
N VAL A 39 2.52 -9.03 -17.14
CA VAL A 39 1.62 -7.92 -17.50
C VAL A 39 1.69 -7.64 -19.00
N PRO A 40 0.65 -7.08 -19.64
CA PRO A 40 0.67 -6.77 -21.06
C PRO A 40 1.82 -5.82 -21.42
N ALA A 41 2.62 -6.18 -22.43
CA ALA A 41 3.77 -5.37 -22.85
C ALA A 41 3.37 -4.05 -23.52
N ASN A 42 2.12 -3.94 -24.00
CA ASN A 42 1.57 -2.76 -24.68
C ASN A 42 0.88 -1.76 -23.74
N ASN A 43 0.85 -2.04 -22.43
CA ASN A 43 0.28 -1.13 -21.43
C ASN A 43 1.26 -0.90 -20.26
N PRO A 44 2.50 -0.44 -20.53
CA PRO A 44 3.44 -0.10 -19.47
C PRO A 44 3.04 1.21 -18.76
N PRO A 45 3.52 1.44 -17.53
CA PRO A 45 3.51 2.78 -16.94
C PRO A 45 4.39 3.74 -17.77
N PRO A 46 4.35 5.07 -17.50
CA PRO A 46 5.19 6.03 -18.20
C PRO A 46 6.67 5.62 -18.19
N VAL A 47 7.21 5.34 -19.37
CA VAL A 47 8.59 4.86 -19.54
C VAL A 47 9.55 6.07 -19.43
N PRO A 48 10.58 6.03 -18.55
CA PRO A 48 11.53 7.12 -18.42
C PRO A 48 12.30 7.39 -19.73
N SER A 49 12.74 8.64 -19.91
CA SER A 49 13.51 9.03 -21.09
C SER A 49 14.75 8.16 -21.28
N GLY A 50 15.05 7.80 -22.53
CA GLY A 50 16.18 6.93 -22.87
C GLY A 50 15.92 5.43 -22.68
N MET A 51 14.73 5.04 -22.21
CA MET A 51 14.35 3.64 -22.01
C MET A 51 13.22 3.21 -22.94
N LYS A 52 13.07 1.89 -23.12
CA LYS A 52 12.01 1.24 -23.90
C LYS A 52 11.56 -0.05 -23.24
N VAL A 53 10.31 -0.41 -23.49
CA VAL A 53 9.83 -1.76 -23.20
C VAL A 53 10.43 -2.71 -24.22
N THR A 54 11.12 -3.75 -23.75
CA THR A 54 11.57 -4.84 -24.61
C THR A 54 11.56 -6.11 -23.79
N CYS A 55 10.57 -6.97 -24.10
CA CYS A 55 10.35 -8.24 -23.44
C CYS A 55 10.39 -9.35 -24.49
N LEU A 56 11.20 -10.38 -24.26
CA LEU A 56 11.43 -11.45 -25.24
C LEU A 56 10.70 -12.73 -24.84
N THR A 57 10.42 -13.60 -25.82
CA THR A 57 9.84 -14.93 -25.55
C THR A 57 10.85 -15.93 -24.98
N GLY A 58 12.15 -15.64 -25.09
CA GLY A 58 13.21 -16.51 -24.60
C GLY A 58 14.59 -15.85 -24.68
N PRO A 59 15.62 -16.50 -24.14
CA PRO A 59 16.97 -15.94 -24.05
C PRO A 59 17.65 -15.77 -25.42
N ASP A 60 17.37 -16.68 -26.35
CA ASP A 60 18.03 -16.73 -27.67
C ASP A 60 17.09 -16.28 -28.81
N SER A 61 15.98 -15.62 -28.46
CA SER A 61 14.95 -15.15 -29.38
C SER A 61 14.94 -13.62 -29.41
N LEU A 62 14.82 -13.01 -30.59
CA LEU A 62 14.51 -11.59 -30.73
C LEU A 62 13.00 -11.33 -30.90
N GLN A 63 12.19 -12.38 -30.83
CA GLN A 63 10.74 -12.26 -30.88
C GLN A 63 10.23 -11.57 -29.61
N SER A 64 9.46 -10.50 -29.79
CA SER A 64 8.78 -9.84 -28.68
C SER A 64 7.72 -10.74 -28.05
N SER A 65 7.68 -10.77 -26.72
CA SER A 65 6.62 -11.38 -25.94
C SER A 65 5.42 -10.42 -25.83
N PRO A 66 4.17 -10.92 -25.87
CA PRO A 66 2.99 -10.10 -25.61
C PRO A 66 2.91 -9.63 -24.15
N THR A 67 3.66 -10.25 -23.24
CA THR A 67 3.73 -9.90 -21.83
C THR A 67 5.15 -9.66 -21.35
N CYS A 68 5.28 -8.85 -20.31
CA CYS A 68 6.52 -8.58 -19.61
C CYS A 68 6.47 -9.14 -18.19
N PRO A 69 7.54 -9.81 -17.71
CA PRO A 69 7.66 -10.08 -16.29
C PRO A 69 7.94 -8.78 -15.53
N VAL A 70 7.23 -8.59 -14.42
CA VAL A 70 7.42 -7.48 -13.48
C VAL A 70 7.48 -8.02 -12.06
N ILE A 71 8.18 -7.29 -11.19
CA ILE A 71 8.28 -7.62 -9.77
C ILE A 71 7.16 -6.89 -9.03
N GLN A 72 6.32 -7.62 -8.32
CA GLN A 72 5.34 -7.09 -7.39
C GLN A 72 5.91 -7.23 -5.98
N TYR A 73 6.10 -6.10 -5.29
CA TYR A 73 6.60 -6.13 -3.92
C TYR A 73 6.12 -4.93 -3.09
N GLY A 74 5.55 -5.21 -1.92
CA GLY A 74 5.12 -4.20 -0.96
C GLY A 74 4.13 -3.17 -1.53
N GLY A 75 3.28 -3.56 -2.49
CA GLY A 75 2.32 -2.65 -3.13
C GLY A 75 2.86 -1.84 -4.31
N ASN A 76 4.14 -2.00 -4.67
CA ASN A 76 4.75 -1.36 -5.83
C ASN A 76 5.01 -2.37 -6.95
N THR A 77 5.07 -1.87 -8.20
CA THR A 77 5.45 -2.65 -9.39
C THR A 77 6.81 -2.21 -9.91
N THR A 78 7.76 -3.15 -10.05
CA THR A 78 9.08 -2.87 -10.63
C THR A 78 9.22 -3.51 -12.01
N TRP A 79 9.55 -2.66 -12.98
CA TRP A 79 9.83 -3.04 -14.37
C TRP A 79 11.34 -3.08 -14.63
N ALA A 80 11.76 -3.95 -15.54
CA ALA A 80 13.08 -3.94 -16.12
C ALA A 80 13.00 -3.44 -17.56
N PHE A 81 13.27 -2.15 -17.77
CA PHE A 81 13.31 -1.57 -19.11
C PHE A 81 14.69 -1.72 -19.74
N SER A 82 14.72 -1.81 -21.07
CA SER A 82 15.98 -1.75 -21.83
C SER A 82 16.25 -0.30 -22.24
N PHE A 83 17.52 0.06 -22.39
CA PHE A 83 17.87 1.38 -22.93
C PHE A 83 17.73 1.41 -24.46
N ILE A 84 17.39 2.58 -25.00
CA ILE A 84 17.21 2.77 -26.45
C ILE A 84 18.51 2.62 -27.25
N ASP A 85 19.66 2.90 -26.62
CA ASP A 85 20.99 2.75 -27.20
C ASP A 85 21.51 1.30 -27.18
N ASN A 86 20.69 0.37 -26.69
CA ASN A 86 20.97 -1.06 -26.63
C ASN A 86 22.19 -1.42 -25.76
N ARG A 87 22.60 -0.58 -24.80
CA ARG A 87 23.63 -0.99 -23.81
C ARG A 87 23.18 -2.24 -23.05
N VAL A 88 24.16 -3.00 -22.54
CA VAL A 88 23.92 -4.25 -21.80
C VAL A 88 23.58 -3.94 -20.34
N SER A 89 22.47 -3.23 -20.15
CA SER A 89 21.97 -2.79 -18.85
C SER A 89 20.44 -2.74 -18.83
N TYR A 90 19.88 -2.90 -17.64
CA TYR A 90 18.47 -2.60 -17.36
C TYR A 90 18.33 -1.27 -16.63
N GLY A 91 17.28 -0.53 -16.97
CA GLY A 91 16.65 0.41 -16.05
C GLY A 91 15.69 -0.37 -15.16
N ILE A 92 16.03 -0.55 -13.88
CA ILE A 92 15.15 -1.14 -12.86
C ILE A 92 14.33 -0.01 -12.26
N VAL A 93 13.05 0.06 -12.65
CA VAL A 93 12.18 1.20 -12.34
C VAL A 93 10.97 0.72 -11.55
N THR A 94 10.85 1.21 -10.31
CA THR A 94 9.75 0.90 -9.41
C THR A 94 8.72 2.02 -9.44
N TYR A 95 7.45 1.63 -9.56
CA TYR A 95 6.30 2.51 -9.59
C TYR A 95 5.38 2.25 -8.41
N ASP A 96 4.76 3.32 -7.90
CA ASP A 96 3.64 3.23 -6.97
C ASP A 96 2.33 2.84 -7.69
N ALA A 97 1.24 2.68 -6.94
CA ALA A 97 -0.07 2.35 -7.48
C ALA A 97 -0.67 3.41 -8.42
N ALA A 98 -0.15 4.65 -8.39
CA ALA A 98 -0.56 5.75 -9.26
C ALA A 98 0.36 5.88 -10.50
N ASN A 99 1.27 4.94 -10.71
CA ASN A 99 2.28 4.94 -11.78
C ASN A 99 3.30 6.09 -11.69
N ASN A 100 3.55 6.64 -10.50
CA ASN A 100 4.68 7.54 -10.28
C ASN A 100 5.95 6.72 -10.04
N VAL A 101 7.09 7.21 -10.54
CA VAL A 101 8.39 6.58 -10.30
C VAL A 101 8.81 6.80 -8.84
N VAL A 102 8.94 5.71 -8.08
CA VAL A 102 9.45 5.70 -6.70
C VAL A 102 10.96 5.56 -6.68
N LYS A 103 11.52 4.74 -7.58
CA LYS A 103 12.97 4.52 -7.70
C LYS A 103 13.31 4.13 -9.13
N ASN A 104 14.44 4.62 -9.62
CA ASN A 104 14.99 4.27 -10.92
C ASN A 104 16.50 4.07 -10.78
N VAL A 105 16.97 2.85 -11.03
CA VAL A 105 18.39 2.50 -10.91
C VAL A 105 18.84 1.70 -12.13
N THR A 106 20.01 2.04 -12.66
CA THR A 106 20.65 1.24 -13.71
C THR A 106 21.35 0.03 -13.11
N ARG A 107 21.20 -1.13 -13.73
CA ARG A 107 21.98 -2.34 -13.40
C ARG A 107 22.58 -2.92 -14.67
N ASP A 108 23.90 -2.96 -14.71
CA ASP A 108 24.67 -3.49 -15.83
C ASP A 108 24.73 -5.02 -15.79
N GLY A 109 24.86 -5.64 -16.97
CA GLY A 109 25.13 -7.07 -17.11
C GLY A 109 24.10 -7.85 -17.93
N ALA A 110 22.91 -7.29 -18.18
CA ALA A 110 21.89 -7.92 -19.03
C ALA A 110 20.98 -6.87 -19.70
N ARG A 111 20.30 -7.27 -20.77
CA ARG A 111 19.29 -6.47 -21.48
C ARG A 111 18.21 -7.38 -22.10
N TYR A 112 17.08 -6.79 -22.48
CA TYR A 112 15.94 -7.48 -23.10
C TYR A 112 15.38 -8.60 -22.22
N VAL A 113 14.57 -8.22 -21.24
CA VAL A 113 14.09 -9.16 -20.23
C VAL A 113 13.21 -10.24 -20.85
N TYR A 114 13.39 -11.48 -20.45
CA TYR A 114 12.49 -12.57 -20.87
C TYR A 114 11.93 -13.35 -19.68
N LYS A 115 12.61 -13.29 -18.51
CA LYS A 115 12.23 -14.03 -17.31
C LYS A 115 12.70 -13.29 -16.07
N MET A 116 11.91 -13.41 -15.00
CA MET A 116 12.35 -13.05 -13.65
C MET A 116 12.13 -14.24 -12.71
N THR A 117 12.99 -14.40 -11.72
CA THR A 117 12.91 -15.49 -10.73
C THR A 117 13.17 -14.96 -9.33
N VAL A 118 12.41 -15.41 -8.34
CA VAL A 118 12.60 -15.03 -6.94
C VAL A 118 13.43 -16.11 -6.25
N ASP A 119 14.47 -15.70 -5.53
CA ASP A 119 15.22 -16.56 -4.60
C ASP A 119 14.95 -16.10 -3.16
N PRO A 120 14.09 -16.81 -2.40
CA PRO A 120 13.79 -16.46 -1.01
C PRO A 120 14.96 -16.65 -0.05
N ASN A 121 15.88 -17.56 -0.34
CA ASN A 121 17.03 -17.84 0.53
C ASN A 121 18.07 -16.72 0.40
N ALA A 122 18.37 -16.32 -0.84
CA ALA A 122 19.27 -15.22 -1.12
C ALA A 122 18.61 -13.83 -0.95
N LYS A 123 17.28 -13.76 -0.83
CA LYS A 123 16.48 -12.53 -0.84
C LYS A 123 16.78 -11.66 -2.06
N THR A 124 16.78 -12.28 -3.24
CA THR A 124 17.02 -11.62 -4.51
C THR A 124 15.91 -11.92 -5.52
N VAL A 125 15.83 -11.07 -6.54
CA VAL A 125 15.12 -11.33 -7.78
C VAL A 125 16.14 -11.34 -8.90
N GLY A 126 16.27 -12.48 -9.57
CA GLY A 126 17.06 -12.61 -10.78
C GLY A 126 16.28 -12.09 -11.98
N VAL A 127 16.81 -11.08 -12.67
CA VAL A 127 16.28 -10.51 -13.91
C VAL A 127 17.10 -11.04 -15.08
N TRP A 128 16.49 -11.87 -15.91
CA TRP A 128 17.16 -12.60 -16.98
C TRP A 128 16.86 -11.97 -18.34
N GLY A 129 17.93 -11.76 -19.11
CA GLY A 129 17.91 -11.17 -20.44
C GLY A 129 18.40 -12.08 -21.54
N GLN A 130 18.67 -11.45 -22.68
CA GLN A 130 19.26 -12.07 -23.86
C GLN A 130 20.50 -12.93 -23.49
N ALA A 131 20.67 -14.06 -24.18
CA ALA A 131 21.75 -15.02 -24.00
C ALA A 131 21.88 -15.55 -22.56
N ASN A 132 20.77 -15.59 -21.81
CA ASN A 132 20.72 -15.97 -20.39
C ASN A 132 21.56 -15.10 -19.46
N ALA A 133 21.95 -13.90 -19.89
CA ALA A 133 22.59 -12.93 -19.01
C ALA A 133 21.64 -12.56 -17.86
N LYS A 134 22.17 -12.43 -16.64
CA LYS A 134 21.39 -12.26 -15.42
C LYS A 134 21.93 -11.10 -14.60
N VAL A 135 21.02 -10.31 -14.05
CA VAL A 135 21.28 -9.35 -12.99
C VAL A 135 20.48 -9.77 -11.75
N ASP A 136 21.11 -9.74 -10.57
CA ASP A 136 20.41 -9.92 -9.30
C ASP A 136 20.04 -8.57 -8.67
N VAL A 137 18.77 -8.45 -8.29
CA VAL A 137 18.22 -7.31 -7.55
C VAL A 137 17.90 -7.77 -6.14
N ALA A 138 18.56 -7.20 -5.12
CA ALA A 138 18.26 -7.53 -3.73
C ALA A 138 16.86 -7.03 -3.35
N TRP A 139 16.14 -7.75 -2.49
CA TRP A 139 14.82 -7.30 -2.03
C TRP A 139 14.89 -5.97 -1.29
N SER A 140 16.00 -5.70 -0.58
CA SER A 140 16.27 -4.41 0.06
C SER A 140 16.42 -3.25 -0.93
N ASP A 141 16.67 -3.54 -2.20
CA ASP A 141 16.74 -2.53 -3.25
C ASP A 141 15.37 -2.18 -3.84
N LEU A 142 14.35 -2.99 -3.58
CA LEU A 142 12.98 -2.80 -4.04
C LEU A 142 12.20 -1.97 -3.00
N PRO A 143 11.84 -0.71 -3.31
CA PRO A 143 11.07 0.09 -2.37
C PRO A 143 9.66 -0.46 -2.25
N THR A 144 9.13 -0.51 -1.04
CA THR A 144 7.72 -0.80 -0.76
C THR A 144 6.89 0.48 -0.84
N ALA A 145 5.58 0.36 -1.03
CA ALA A 145 4.66 1.48 -1.02
C ALA A 145 4.79 2.23 0.31
N ALA A 146 4.74 3.56 0.26
CA ALA A 146 4.76 4.37 1.46
C ALA A 146 3.45 4.23 2.24
N PRO A 147 3.45 4.40 3.57
CA PRO A 147 2.21 4.60 4.32
C PRO A 147 1.42 5.78 3.76
N GLU A 148 0.10 5.66 3.76
CA GLU A 148 -0.82 6.72 3.39
C GLU A 148 -1.43 7.33 4.65
N ILE A 149 -1.59 8.66 4.69
CA ILE A 149 -2.28 9.34 5.78
C ILE A 149 -3.71 9.65 5.35
N VAL A 150 -4.68 9.09 6.07
CA VAL A 150 -6.10 9.27 5.77
C VAL A 150 -6.79 9.96 6.94
N GLN A 151 -7.66 10.91 6.64
CA GLN A 151 -8.54 11.53 7.64
C GLN A 151 -9.79 10.67 7.79
N VAL A 152 -10.07 10.21 9.01
CA VAL A 152 -11.26 9.40 9.33
C VAL A 152 -12.11 10.09 10.39
N PRO A 153 -13.43 9.86 10.47
CA PRO A 153 -14.27 10.45 11.49
C PRO A 153 -13.78 10.13 12.91
N ALA A 154 -13.63 11.16 13.75
CA ALA A 154 -13.15 10.99 15.13
C ALA A 154 -14.15 10.24 16.04
N ASN A 155 -15.42 10.18 15.64
CA ASN A 155 -16.50 9.53 16.37
C ASN A 155 -16.73 8.06 15.99
N ALA A 156 -15.95 7.52 15.04
CA ALA A 156 -16.06 6.13 14.60
C ALA A 156 -14.70 5.41 14.64
N PRO A 157 -13.96 5.44 15.78
CA PRO A 157 -12.74 4.65 15.90
C PRO A 157 -13.05 3.15 15.98
N PRO A 158 -12.08 2.28 15.66
CA PRO A 158 -12.08 0.89 16.12
C PRO A 158 -12.18 0.80 17.65
N PRO A 159 -12.42 -0.39 18.23
CA PRO A 159 -12.38 -0.59 19.69
C PRO A 159 -11.09 -0.05 20.29
N VAL A 160 -11.21 0.95 21.16
CA VAL A 160 -10.07 1.65 21.77
C VAL A 160 -9.57 0.83 22.98
N PRO A 161 -8.28 0.43 23.03
CA PRO A 161 -7.74 -0.29 24.17
C PRO A 161 -7.88 0.49 25.49
N GLY A 162 -8.00 -0.25 26.59
CA GLY A 162 -8.13 0.34 27.93
C GLY A 162 -7.01 1.32 28.25
N GLY A 163 -7.34 2.44 28.89
CA GLY A 163 -6.38 3.50 29.22
C GLY A 163 -6.09 4.49 28.08
N LEU A 164 -6.64 4.27 26.89
CA LEU A 164 -6.51 5.16 25.73
C LEU A 164 -7.83 5.89 25.43
N LYS A 165 -7.72 7.01 24.72
CA LYS A 165 -8.83 7.83 24.22
C LYS A 165 -8.53 8.42 22.86
N VAL A 166 -9.57 8.62 22.06
CA VAL A 166 -9.49 9.44 20.85
C VAL A 166 -9.35 10.90 21.26
N THR A 167 -8.30 11.56 20.79
CA THR A 167 -8.16 13.00 20.92
C THR A 167 -7.39 13.51 19.72
N CYS A 168 -8.12 14.19 18.83
CA CYS A 168 -7.59 14.77 17.60
C CYS A 168 -7.88 16.26 17.61
N LEU A 169 -6.86 17.10 17.40
CA LEU A 169 -6.97 18.56 17.47
C LEU A 169 -6.99 19.17 16.08
N LYS A 170 -7.57 20.37 15.95
CA LYS A 170 -7.52 21.15 14.70
C LYS A 170 -6.13 21.70 14.38
N GLY A 171 -5.27 21.85 15.38
CA GLY A 171 -3.93 22.41 15.22
C GLY A 171 -3.07 22.26 16.47
N PRO A 172 -1.78 22.63 16.39
CA PRO A 172 -0.82 22.39 17.46
C PRO A 172 -1.09 23.27 18.70
N ASN A 173 -1.57 24.49 18.51
CA ASN A 173 -1.69 25.49 19.57
C ASN A 173 -3.15 25.75 19.99
N THR A 174 -4.02 24.74 19.86
CA THR A 174 -5.44 24.82 20.24
C THR A 174 -5.87 23.54 20.95
N LEU A 175 -6.89 23.64 21.81
CA LEU A 175 -7.58 22.47 22.41
C LEU A 175 -8.89 22.15 21.70
N GLU A 176 -9.20 22.83 20.59
CA GLU A 176 -10.37 22.52 19.78
C GLU A 176 -10.22 21.16 19.11
N SER A 177 -11.19 20.28 19.37
CA SER A 177 -11.30 18.99 18.72
C SER A 177 -11.52 19.13 17.22
N SER A 178 -10.82 18.30 16.45
CA SER A 178 -11.08 18.08 15.03
C SER A 178 -12.21 17.05 14.85
N PRO A 179 -13.13 17.22 13.87
CA PRO A 179 -14.12 16.20 13.54
C PRO A 179 -13.50 14.94 12.92
N THR A 180 -12.26 15.03 12.43
CA THR A 180 -11.51 13.91 11.87
C THR A 180 -10.18 13.70 12.57
N CYS A 181 -9.68 12.46 12.50
CA CYS A 181 -8.37 12.07 12.97
C CYS A 181 -7.50 11.63 11.78
N PRO A 182 -6.23 12.07 11.72
CA PRO A 182 -5.27 11.44 10.82
C PRO A 182 -4.94 10.03 11.33
N VAL A 183 -5.03 9.05 10.44
CA VAL A 183 -4.59 7.67 10.69
C VAL A 183 -3.62 7.24 9.61
N ILE A 184 -2.80 6.24 9.92
CA ILE A 184 -1.81 5.69 9.00
C ILE A 184 -2.41 4.44 8.38
N LYS A 185 -2.50 4.37 7.06
CA LYS A 185 -2.78 3.13 6.32
C LYS A 185 -1.48 2.57 5.77
N TYR A 186 -1.16 1.34 6.12
CA TYR A 186 0.06 0.70 5.67
C TYR A 186 -0.13 -0.81 5.59
N LYS A 187 0.28 -1.42 4.46
CA LYS A 187 0.20 -2.87 4.23
C LYS A 187 -1.16 -3.52 4.58
N GLY A 188 -2.25 -2.80 4.29
CA GLY A 188 -3.63 -3.27 4.57
C GLY A 188 -4.09 -3.11 6.03
N HIS A 189 -3.28 -2.48 6.88
CA HIS A 189 -3.59 -2.21 8.29
C HIS A 189 -3.84 -0.72 8.53
N THR A 190 -4.57 -0.41 9.60
CA THR A 190 -4.83 0.97 10.03
C THR A 190 -4.22 1.23 11.40
N THR A 191 -3.32 2.20 11.50
CA THR A 191 -2.69 2.61 12.76
C THR A 191 -3.24 3.95 13.24
N TRP A 192 -3.70 3.96 14.49
CA TRP A 192 -4.18 5.13 15.21
C TRP A 192 -3.15 5.61 16.25
N ALA A 193 -3.06 6.92 16.43
CA ALA A 193 -2.30 7.53 17.52
C ALA A 193 -3.27 8.03 18.60
N PHE A 194 -3.60 7.17 19.56
CA PHE A 194 -4.47 7.53 20.67
C PHE A 194 -3.71 8.27 21.77
N SER A 195 -4.41 9.13 22.50
CA SER A 195 -3.86 9.74 23.72
C SER A 195 -4.21 8.88 24.93
N PHE A 196 -3.41 8.93 25.99
CA PHE A 196 -3.76 8.26 27.25
C PHE A 196 -4.78 9.06 28.04
N ILE A 197 -5.67 8.37 28.77
CA ILE A 197 -6.70 9.00 29.59
C ILE A 197 -6.13 9.82 30.76
N ASP A 198 -4.96 9.43 31.28
CA ASP A 198 -4.23 10.11 32.35
C ASP A 198 -3.44 11.33 31.88
N ASN A 199 -3.57 11.71 30.61
CA ASN A 199 -2.93 12.86 29.99
C ASN A 199 -1.40 12.84 29.99
N ARG A 200 -0.74 11.68 30.16
CA ARG A 200 0.73 11.61 29.98
C ARG A 200 1.15 12.08 28.58
N ILE A 201 2.39 12.57 28.45
CA ILE A 201 2.97 13.02 27.18
C ILE A 201 3.46 11.82 26.36
N ALA A 202 2.50 11.00 25.91
CA ALA A 202 2.74 9.85 25.05
C ALA A 202 1.51 9.53 24.17
N TYR A 203 1.76 8.82 23.07
CA TYR A 203 0.74 8.17 22.27
C TYR A 203 0.69 6.66 22.54
N GLY A 204 -0.51 6.10 22.59
CA GLY A 204 -0.73 4.70 22.27
C GLY A 204 -0.86 4.56 20.76
N VAL A 205 0.18 4.06 20.10
CA VAL A 205 0.21 3.81 18.66
C VAL A 205 -0.31 2.39 18.42
N VAL A 206 -1.56 2.30 17.98
CA VAL A 206 -2.30 1.04 17.91
C VAL A 206 -2.60 0.70 16.46
N THR A 207 -2.16 -0.46 16.01
CA THR A 207 -2.40 -0.97 14.65
C THR A 207 -3.49 -2.01 14.67
N TYR A 208 -4.42 -1.89 13.73
CA TYR A 208 -5.56 -2.79 13.57
C TYR A 208 -5.50 -3.52 12.22
N ASP A 209 -5.95 -4.77 12.22
CA ASP A 209 -6.27 -5.49 11.00
C ASP A 209 -7.59 -4.99 10.35
N ALA A 210 -7.95 -5.56 9.20
CA ALA A 210 -9.17 -5.19 8.48
C ALA A 210 -10.47 -5.53 9.24
N SER A 211 -10.40 -6.38 10.27
CA SER A 211 -11.52 -6.77 11.13
C SER A 211 -11.55 -5.98 12.45
N ASN A 212 -10.72 -4.95 12.58
CA ASN A 212 -10.56 -4.13 13.78
C ASN A 212 -10.00 -4.89 15.00
N ASN A 213 -9.29 -5.99 14.80
CA ASN A 213 -8.50 -6.61 15.87
C ASN A 213 -7.16 -5.88 16.02
N VAL A 214 -6.69 -5.73 17.26
CA VAL A 214 -5.40 -5.10 17.55
C VAL A 214 -4.26 -6.05 17.17
N LEU A 215 -3.40 -5.62 16.25
CA LEU A 215 -2.17 -6.30 15.86
C LEU A 215 -0.96 -5.85 16.69
N ALA A 216 -0.92 -4.57 17.05
CA ALA A 216 0.14 -3.98 17.86
C ALA A 216 -0.40 -2.80 18.66
N ASN A 217 0.15 -2.58 19.86
CA ASN A 217 -0.16 -1.44 20.71
C ASN A 217 1.12 -0.98 21.42
N ASN A 218 1.78 0.02 20.84
CA ASN A 218 3.09 0.49 21.29
C ASN A 218 2.98 1.88 21.91
N THR A 219 3.61 2.08 23.07
CA THR A 219 3.69 3.41 23.69
C THR A 219 4.84 4.21 23.07
N GLN A 220 4.54 5.43 22.63
CA GLN A 220 5.49 6.35 22.03
C GLN A 220 5.52 7.65 22.85
N ASN A 221 6.59 7.85 23.62
CA ASN A 221 6.76 9.00 24.50
C ASN A 221 7.17 10.25 23.72
N GLY A 222 6.70 11.43 24.16
CA GLY A 222 7.19 12.72 23.66
C GLY A 222 6.12 13.65 23.10
N ALA A 223 4.91 13.16 22.79
CA ALA A 223 3.80 13.98 22.31
C ALA A 223 2.45 13.39 22.72
N ARG A 224 1.39 14.20 22.65
CA ARG A 224 -0.01 13.80 22.87
C ARG A 224 -0.96 14.68 22.05
N TYR A 225 -2.22 14.26 21.92
CA TYR A 225 -3.27 14.96 21.17
C TYR A 225 -2.90 15.20 19.72
N VAL A 226 -3.04 14.17 18.88
CA VAL A 226 -2.61 14.22 17.49
C VAL A 226 -3.37 15.30 16.73
N TYR A 227 -2.68 16.06 15.87
CA TYR A 227 -3.33 17.01 14.96
C TYR A 227 -2.90 16.80 13.51
N LYS A 228 -1.73 16.19 13.30
CA LYS A 228 -1.13 15.97 11.98
C LYS A 228 -0.26 14.72 12.00
N ILE A 229 -0.26 13.99 10.89
CA ILE A 229 0.70 12.92 10.63
C ILE A 229 1.33 13.18 9.27
N THR A 230 2.64 13.01 9.15
CA THR A 230 3.39 13.18 7.90
C THR A 230 4.23 11.93 7.62
N VAL A 231 4.45 11.65 6.34
CA VAL A 231 5.25 10.51 5.87
C VAL A 231 6.50 11.05 5.18
N ASP A 232 7.65 10.45 5.49
CA ASP A 232 8.90 10.69 4.78
C ASP A 232 9.31 9.39 4.06
N PRO A 233 9.12 9.31 2.73
CA PRO A 233 9.48 8.16 1.93
C PRO A 233 10.98 7.87 1.86
N ASN A 234 11.82 8.90 1.98
CA ASN A 234 13.27 8.76 1.89
C ASN A 234 13.83 8.20 3.19
N ALA A 235 13.38 8.75 4.33
CA ALA A 235 13.77 8.27 5.64
C ALA A 235 13.00 6.99 6.06
N GLN A 236 11.96 6.61 5.32
CA GLN A 236 11.02 5.54 5.67
C GLN A 236 10.45 5.70 7.09
N THR A 237 9.97 6.91 7.39
CA THR A 237 9.36 7.21 8.69
C THR A 237 7.98 7.83 8.56
N VAL A 238 7.22 7.73 9.65
CA VAL A 238 6.00 8.50 9.89
C VAL A 238 6.24 9.38 11.10
N THR A 239 5.89 10.66 11.02
CA THR A 239 5.94 11.58 12.16
C THR A 239 4.54 11.93 12.60
N ILE A 240 4.24 11.66 13.88
CA ILE A 240 2.97 11.95 14.54
C ILE A 240 3.17 13.23 15.34
N TRP A 241 2.42 14.28 14.99
CA TRP A 241 2.51 15.60 15.58
C TRP A 241 1.35 15.85 16.53
N GLY A 242 1.68 16.41 17.68
CA GLY A 242 0.76 16.68 18.77
C GLY A 242 0.71 18.14 19.18
N GLN A 243 0.12 18.36 20.35
CA GLN A 243 0.06 19.67 20.99
C GLN A 243 1.44 20.36 21.04
N ALA A 244 1.45 21.67 20.79
CA ALA A 244 2.64 22.53 20.78
C ALA A 244 3.74 22.05 19.81
N ASP A 245 3.36 21.38 18.72
CA ASP A 245 4.28 20.80 17.73
C ASP A 245 5.26 19.74 18.29
N ALA A 246 5.00 19.24 19.50
CA ALA A 246 5.67 18.06 20.00
C ALA A 246 5.39 16.88 19.06
N LYS A 247 6.38 16.02 18.83
CA LYS A 247 6.26 14.95 17.84
C LYS A 247 6.96 13.68 18.26
N VAL A 248 6.49 12.57 17.70
CA VAL A 248 7.21 11.29 17.71
C VAL A 248 7.39 10.82 16.28
N THR A 249 8.57 10.29 15.97
CA THR A 249 8.89 9.69 14.66
C THR A 249 8.98 8.18 14.82
N VAL A 250 8.24 7.46 13.99
CA VAL A 250 8.14 6.00 13.99
C VAL A 250 8.66 5.49 12.64
N PRO A 251 9.63 4.56 12.60
CA PRO A 251 10.07 3.96 11.35
C PRO A 251 8.97 3.05 10.79
N TRP A 252 8.88 2.93 9.46
CA TRP A 252 7.89 2.04 8.82
C TRP A 252 8.06 0.59 9.23
N SER A 253 9.27 0.17 9.61
CA SER A 253 9.56 -1.17 10.13
C SER A 253 8.92 -1.46 11.50
N ALA A 254 8.48 -0.44 12.23
CA ALA A 254 7.74 -0.59 13.49
C ALA A 254 6.21 -0.61 13.27
N LEU A 255 5.75 -0.42 12.04
CA LEU A 255 4.36 -0.60 11.63
C LEU A 255 4.20 -2.02 11.06
N PRO A 256 3.29 -2.85 11.60
CA PRO A 256 2.98 -4.16 11.07
C PRO A 256 2.69 -4.14 9.55
#